data_AF-A0A8B9GE87-F1
#
_entry.id   AF-A0A8B9GE87-F1
#
_cell.length_a   1.000
_cell.length_b   1.000
_cell.length_c   1.000
_cell.angle_alpha   90.00
_cell.angle_beta   90.00
_cell.angle_gamma   90.00
#
_symmetry.space_group_name_H-M   'P 1'
#
loop_
_entity.id
_entity.type
_entity.pdbx_description
1 polymer ?
#
loop_
_entity_poly.entity_id
_entity_poly.type
_entity_poly.pdbx_seq_one_letter_code
_entity_poly.pdbx_strand_id
1 'polypeptide(L)'
;MAEVEETLKQIQSQKGVQGIIVVNLEGIPIKSTMDNSTTIQYAGLMHSFIMKARSTMRDINSLNDLTFLRICSKKNEIMVAPDKD
;
A
#
# COMPACT_ATOMS: atom_id res chain seq x y z
N MET A 1 5.74 12.71 11.90
CA MET A 1 4.52 12.05 12.43
C MET A 1 3.27 12.88 12.20
N ALA A 2 3.24 14.17 12.59
CA ALA A 2 2.07 15.04 12.35
C ALA A 2 1.69 15.17 10.86
N GLU A 3 2.67 15.29 9.97
CA GLU A 3 2.45 15.38 8.52
C GLU A 3 1.76 14.13 7.93
N VAL A 4 2.25 12.94 8.30
CA VAL A 4 1.68 11.65 7.84
C VAL A 4 0.23 11.50 8.29
N GLU A 5 -0.11 11.89 9.52
CA GLU A 5 -1.50 11.84 9.98
C GLU A 5 -2.41 12.84 9.25
N GLU A 6 -1.91 14.01 8.90
CA GLU A 6 -2.67 14.98 8.12
C GLU A 6 -2.92 14.46 6.70
N THR A 7 -1.90 13.91 6.04
CA THR A 7 -2.04 13.30 4.72
C THR A 7 -3.01 12.12 4.74
N LEU A 8 -2.96 11.26 5.77
CA LEU A 8 -3.91 10.15 5.93
C LEU A 8 -5.36 10.66 6.07
N LYS A 9 -5.59 11.74 6.83
CA LYS A 9 -6.92 12.36 6.94
C LYS A 9 -7.40 12.98 5.63
N GLN A 10 -6.49 13.61 4.88
CA GLN A 10 -6.82 14.16 3.55
C GLN A 10 -7.23 13.06 2.58
N ILE A 11 -6.49 11.94 2.54
CA ILE A 11 -6.83 10.77 1.71
C ILE A 11 -8.17 10.19 2.14
N GLN A 12 -8.40 10.02 3.45
CA GLN A 12 -9.66 9.50 3.96
C GLN A 12 -10.86 10.37 3.59
N SER A 13 -10.65 11.68 3.48
CA SER A 13 -11.70 12.65 3.12
C SER A 13 -12.05 12.62 1.61
N GLN A 14 -11.26 11.93 0.78
CA GLN A 14 -11.57 11.81 -0.64
C GLN A 14 -12.75 10.87 -0.88
N LYS A 15 -13.69 11.33 -1.73
CA LYS A 15 -14.88 10.57 -2.09
C LYS A 15 -14.48 9.32 -2.88
N GLY A 16 -14.77 8.14 -2.32
CA GLY A 16 -14.49 6.85 -2.94
C GLY A 16 -13.40 6.03 -2.25
N VAL A 17 -12.69 6.60 -1.27
CA VAL A 17 -11.75 5.86 -0.43
C VAL A 17 -12.53 4.95 0.51
N GLN A 18 -12.41 3.64 0.32
CA GLN A 18 -13.07 2.63 1.16
C GLN A 18 -12.28 2.35 2.44
N GLY A 19 -10.96 2.47 2.39
CA GLY A 19 -10.11 2.26 3.54
C GLY A 19 -8.65 2.56 3.25
N ILE A 20 -7.90 2.78 4.32
CA ILE A 20 -6.46 3.05 4.28
C ILE A 20 -5.79 2.04 5.18
N ILE A 21 -4.67 1.47 4.72
CA ILE A 21 -3.84 0.53 5.47
C ILE A 21 -2.40 1.04 5.40
N VAL A 22 -1.79 1.22 6.57
CA VAL A 22 -0.35 1.50 6.72
C VAL A 22 0.31 0.24 7.25
N VAL A 23 1.30 -0.27 6.52
CA VAL A 23 2.05 -1.48 6.87
C VAL A 23 3.51 -1.14 7.10
N ASN A 24 4.18 -1.89 7.98
CA ASN A 24 5.62 -1.83 8.11
C ASN A 24 6.33 -2.65 7.01
N LEU A 25 7.66 -2.60 6.98
CA LEU A 25 8.50 -3.37 6.07
C LEU A 25 8.37 -4.90 6.23
N GLU A 26 7.86 -5.37 7.37
CA GLU A 26 7.62 -6.79 7.65
C GLU A 26 6.20 -7.25 7.22
N GLY A 27 5.37 -6.34 6.69
CA GLY A 27 3.99 -6.62 6.30
C GLY A 27 3.00 -6.65 7.46
N ILE A 28 3.37 -6.10 8.62
CA ILE A 28 2.51 -5.95 9.80
C ILE A 28 1.75 -4.62 9.70
N PRO A 29 0.42 -4.62 9.78
CA PRO A 29 -0.36 -3.39 9.76
C PRO A 29 -0.15 -2.56 11.03
N ILE A 30 0.27 -1.30 10.87
CA ILE A 30 0.45 -0.32 11.95
C ILE A 30 -0.85 0.44 12.20
N LYS A 31 -1.55 0.85 11.13
CA LYS A 31 -2.78 1.64 11.20
C LYS A 31 -3.70 1.22 10.06
N SER A 32 -4.99 1.05 10.35
CA SER A 32 -6.00 0.76 9.33
C SER A 32 -7.32 1.41 9.69
N THR A 33 -8.09 1.80 8.68
CA THR A 33 -9.49 2.23 8.84
C THR A 33 -10.47 1.11 8.49
N MET A 34 -9.97 -0.09 8.16
CA MET A 34 -10.76 -1.29 7.84
C MET A 34 -10.79 -2.26 9.01
N ASP A 35 -11.60 -3.32 8.89
CA ASP A 35 -11.62 -4.41 9.86
C ASP A 35 -10.26 -5.13 9.94
N ASN A 36 -9.90 -5.60 11.13
CA ASN A 36 -8.60 -6.23 11.38
C ASN A 36 -8.38 -7.48 10.51
N SER A 37 -9.42 -8.30 10.31
CA SER A 37 -9.32 -9.52 9.50
C SER A 37 -8.91 -9.21 8.06
N THR A 38 -9.61 -8.28 7.42
CA THR A 38 -9.33 -7.85 6.05
C THR A 38 -7.98 -7.15 5.98
N THR A 39 -7.69 -6.29 6.96
CA THR A 39 -6.39 -5.58 7.04
C THR A 39 -5.21 -6.55 7.05
N ILE A 40 -5.24 -7.60 7.87
CA ILE A 40 -4.15 -8.59 7.95
C ILE A 40 -4.00 -9.36 6.63
N GLN A 41 -5.13 -9.76 6.01
CA GLN A 41 -5.10 -10.44 4.71
C GLN A 41 -4.50 -9.56 3.62
N TYR A 42 -4.95 -8.31 3.51
CA TYR A 42 -4.42 -7.37 2.52
C TYR A 42 -2.95 -7.05 2.77
N ALA A 43 -2.53 -6.83 4.02
CA ALA A 43 -1.14 -6.54 4.36
C ALA A 43 -0.20 -7.66 3.90
N GLY A 44 -0.50 -8.91 4.24
CA GLY A 44 0.34 -10.06 3.86
C GLY A 44 0.39 -10.32 2.35
N LEU A 45 -0.77 -10.25 1.67
CA LEU A 45 -0.86 -10.46 0.23
C LEU A 45 -0.16 -9.34 -0.55
N MET A 46 -0.40 -8.08 -0.18
CA MET A 46 0.21 -6.93 -0.84
C MET A 46 1.72 -6.90 -0.60
N HIS A 47 2.20 -7.22 0.60
CA HIS A 47 3.63 -7.29 0.88
C HIS A 47 4.33 -8.30 -0.04
N SER A 48 3.80 -9.53 -0.13
CA SER A 48 4.34 -10.57 -1.01
C SER A 48 4.29 -10.17 -2.49
N PHE A 49 3.22 -9.48 -2.91
CA PHE A 49 3.08 -8.98 -4.28
C PHE A 49 4.11 -7.90 -4.61
N ILE A 50 4.28 -6.91 -3.75
CA ILE A 50 5.22 -5.80 -3.93
C ILE A 50 6.67 -6.32 -3.99
N MET A 51 7.03 -7.28 -3.14
CA MET A 51 8.35 -7.90 -3.17
C MET A 51 8.66 -8.56 -4.52
N LYS A 52 7.68 -9.30 -5.08
CA LYS A 52 7.81 -9.90 -6.41
C LYS A 52 7.85 -8.85 -7.52
N ALA A 53 6.94 -7.88 -7.49
CA ALA A 53 6.88 -6.80 -8.49
C ALA A 53 8.18 -5.99 -8.53
N ARG A 54 8.75 -5.66 -7.37
CA ARG A 54 10.03 -4.96 -7.25
C ARG A 54 11.19 -5.80 -7.81
N SER A 55 11.20 -7.11 -7.54
CA SER A 55 12.20 -8.00 -8.14
C SER A 55 12.10 -7.99 -9.66
N THR A 56 10.91 -8.18 -10.22
CA THR A 56 10.69 -8.19 -11.66
C THR A 56 11.03 -6.84 -12.32
N MET A 57 10.72 -5.71 -11.68
CA MET A 57 11.15 -4.40 -12.22
C MET A 57 12.67 -4.25 -12.24
N ARG A 58 13.37 -4.74 -11.22
CA ARG A 58 14.85 -4.74 -11.19
C ARG A 58 15.45 -5.66 -12.23
N ASP A 59 14.81 -6.80 -12.52
CA ASP A 59 15.23 -7.72 -13.58
C ASP A 59 15.11 -7.08 -14.98
N ILE A 60 14.10 -6.22 -15.18
CA ILE A 60 13.90 -5.48 -16.44
C ILE A 60 14.89 -4.31 -16.54
N ASN A 61 15.04 -3.52 -15.48
CA ASN A 61 15.99 -2.42 -15.40
C ASN A 61 16.39 -2.16 -13.95
N SER A 62 17.66 -2.43 -13.62
CA SER A 62 18.21 -2.28 -12.27
C SER A 62 18.23 -0.84 -11.74
N LEU A 63 18.02 0.17 -12.60
CA LEU A 63 17.98 1.59 -12.23
C LEU A 63 16.57 2.07 -11.85
N ASN A 64 15.53 1.29 -12.15
CA ASN A 64 14.15 1.65 -11.83
C ASN A 64 13.73 1.00 -10.50
N ASP A 65 13.30 1.82 -9.55
CA ASP A 65 12.67 1.35 -8.30
C ASP A 65 11.16 1.52 -8.39
N LEU A 66 10.43 0.64 -7.70
CA LEU A 66 8.98 0.73 -7.64
C LEU A 66 8.61 1.90 -6.73
N THR A 67 8.05 2.98 -7.29
CA THR A 67 7.65 4.18 -6.53
C THR A 67 6.16 4.19 -6.23
N PHE A 68 5.33 3.67 -7.15
CA PHE A 68 3.89 3.65 -7.01
C PHE A 68 3.30 2.50 -7.80
N LEU A 69 2.31 1.83 -7.22
CA LEU A 69 1.57 0.75 -7.84
C LEU A 69 0.07 1.01 -7.71
N ARG A 70 -0.63 0.95 -8.84
CA ARG A 70 -2.09 1.07 -8.90
C ARG A 70 -2.68 -0.20 -9.50
N ILE A 71 -3.51 -0.91 -8.75
CA ILE A 71 -4.23 -2.09 -9.20
C ILE A 71 -5.71 -1.74 -9.30
N CYS A 72 -6.23 -1.69 -10.54
CA CYS A 72 -7.65 -1.46 -10.79
C CYS A 72 -8.36 -2.79 -11.04
N SER A 73 -9.29 -3.14 -10.15
CA SER A 73 -10.24 -4.24 -10.36
C SER A 73 -11.62 -3.68 -10.72
N LYS A 74 -12.52 -4.53 -11.23
CA LYS A 74 -13.90 -4.12 -11.55
C LYS A 74 -14.66 -3.54 -10.34
N LYS A 75 -14.32 -4.00 -9.13
CA LYS A 75 -15.01 -3.64 -7.89
C LYS A 75 -14.27 -2.57 -7.08
N ASN A 76 -12.94 -2.64 -7.07
CA ASN A 76 -12.09 -1.88 -6.15
C ASN A 76 -10.83 -1.40 -6.86
N GLU A 77 -10.29 -0.30 -6.37
CA GLU A 77 -8.98 0.20 -6.74
C GLU A 77 -8.05 0.15 -5.53
N ILE A 78 -6.83 -0.35 -5.73
CA ILE A 78 -5.81 -0.45 -4.69
C ILE A 78 -4.61 0.37 -5.14
N MET A 79 -4.26 1.37 -4.34
CA MET A 79 -3.10 2.24 -4.55
C MET A 79 -2.07 1.92 -3.47
N VAL A 80 -0.86 1.55 -3.88
CA VAL A 80 0.24 1.18 -3.00
C VAL A 80 1.44 2.06 -3.30
N ALA A 81 1.89 2.80 -2.29
CA ALA A 81 3.12 3.57 -2.32
C ALA A 81 4.12 2.88 -1.37
N PRO A 82 5.09 2.11 -1.88
CA PRO A 82 6.16 1.58 -1.05
C PRO A 82 7.09 2.72 -0.62
N ASP A 83 7.26 2.90 0.69
CA ASP A 83 8.27 3.79 1.24
C ASP A 83 9.61 3.06 1.43
N LYS A 84 10.71 3.81 1.51
CA LYS A 84 12.05 3.30 1.77
C LYS A 84 12.39 3.26 3.26
N ASP A 85 11.59 3.91 4.10
CA ASP A 85 11.72 4.00 5.56
C ASP A 85 10.51 3.39 6.29
#